data_AF-A0A126ZE02-F1
#
_entry.id   AF-A0A126ZE02-F1
#
_cell.length_a   1.000
_cell.length_b   1.000
_cell.length_c   1.000
_cell.angle_alpha   90.00
_cell.angle_beta   90.00
_cell.angle_gamma   90.00
#
_symmetry.space_group_name_H-M   'P 1'
#
loop_
_entity.id
_entity.type
_entity.pdbx_description
1 polymer ?
#
loop_
_entity_poly.entity_id
_entity_poly.type
_entity_poly.pdbx_seq_one_letter_code
_entity_poly.pdbx_strand_id
1 'polypeptide(L)' 'MNLRDIAVTVRALPDDKYGWTLMESTGEQGTFAAYALLRESERAYDSYSSAMAAGIAALRQMFGAEGPRREGSWEP' A
#
# COMPACT_ATOMS: atom_id res chain seq x y z
N MET A 1 6.82 -12.98 17.53
CA MET A 1 7.29 -12.43 16.24
C MET A 1 6.05 -12.01 15.48
N ASN A 2 5.76 -10.72 15.38
CA ASN A 2 4.58 -10.26 14.65
C ASN A 2 4.96 -10.14 13.16
N LEU A 3 4.21 -10.85 12.31
CA LEU A 3 4.31 -10.71 10.86
C LEU A 3 3.53 -9.48 10.45
N ARG A 4 4.07 -8.70 9.50
CA ARG A 4 3.35 -7.55 8.95
C ARG A 4 2.42 -8.01 7.83
N ASP A 5 1.26 -7.40 7.77
CA ASP A 5 0.29 -7.56 6.70
C ASP A 5 0.13 -6.23 5.98
N ILE A 6 0.60 -6.18 4.73
CA ILE A 6 0.61 -4.97 3.90
C ILE A 6 -0.33 -5.18 2.71
N ALA A 7 -1.26 -4.24 2.54
CA ALA A 7 -2.14 -4.17 1.40
C ALA A 7 -1.67 -3.11 0.40
N VAL A 8 -1.64 -3.47 -0.89
CA VAL A 8 -1.61 -2.51 -2.00
C VAL A 8 -2.99 -2.50 -2.64
N THR A 9 -3.60 -1.33 -2.73
CA THR A 9 -4.89 -1.16 -3.39
C THR A 9 -4.85 -0.01 -4.39
N VAL A 10 -5.81 -0.01 -5.32
CA VAL A 10 -6.05 1.08 -6.26
C VAL A 10 -7.47 1.57 -6.06
N ARG A 11 -7.62 2.90 -5.99
CA ARG A 11 -8.91 3.57 -5.87
C ARG A 11 -9.17 4.43 -7.09
N ALA A 12 -10.44 4.51 -7.49
CA ALA A 12 -10.89 5.52 -8.44
C ALA A 12 -10.80 6.91 -7.79
N LEU A 13 -10.43 7.89 -8.59
CA LEU A 13 -10.35 9.30 -8.26
C LEU A 13 -11.31 10.07 -9.20
N PRO A 14 -11.59 11.37 -8.93
CA PRO A 14 -12.27 12.22 -9.89
C PRO A 14 -11.63 12.20 -11.28
N ASP A 15 -12.38 12.62 -12.30
CA ASP A 15 -11.95 12.72 -13.70
C ASP A 15 -11.49 11.40 -14.33
N ASP A 16 -12.15 10.30 -13.95
CA ASP A 16 -11.86 8.93 -14.41
C ASP A 16 -10.39 8.52 -14.21
N LYS A 17 -9.76 9.06 -13.16
CA LYS A 17 -8.39 8.73 -12.79
C LYS A 17 -8.32 7.67 -11.71
N TYR A 18 -7.10 7.19 -11.48
CA TYR A 18 -6.79 6.18 -10.48
C TYR A 18 -5.60 6.61 -9.62
N GLY A 19 -5.61 6.20 -8.36
CA GLY A 19 -4.48 6.35 -7.43
C GLY A 19 -4.25 5.05 -6.69
N TRP A 20 -3.02 4.83 -6.22
CA TRP A 20 -2.68 3.66 -5.41
C TRP A 20 -2.49 4.03 -3.94
N THR A 21 -2.68 3.05 -3.06
CA THR A 21 -2.51 3.21 -1.63
C THR A 21 -1.86 1.96 -1.03
N LEU A 22 -0.89 2.19 -0.15
CA LEU A 22 -0.22 1.20 0.68
C LEU A 22 -0.72 1.35 2.11
N MET A 23 -1.11 0.23 2.72
CA MET A 23 -1.68 0.22 4.06
C MET A 23 -1.16 -0.97 4.85
N GLU A 24 -1.10 -0.84 6.17
CA GLU A 24 -0.69 -1.89 7.11
C GLU A 24 -1.85 -2.30 8.00
N SER A 25 -2.04 -3.60 8.19
CA SER A 25 -3.05 -4.11 9.10
C SER A 25 -2.77 -3.64 10.54
N THR A 26 -3.81 -3.22 11.23
CA THR A 26 -3.77 -2.90 12.67
C THR A 26 -3.76 -4.15 13.55
N GLY A 27 -3.79 -5.35 12.95
CA GLY A 27 -3.84 -6.64 13.64
C GLY A 27 -5.25 -7.11 13.99
N GLU A 28 -6.27 -6.28 13.75
CA GLU A 28 -7.67 -6.66 13.89
C GLU A 28 -8.08 -7.63 12.78
N GLN A 29 -8.77 -8.71 13.14
CA GLN A 29 -9.32 -9.69 12.19
C GLN A 29 -10.86 -9.68 12.22
N GLY A 30 -11.48 -9.91 11.06
CA GLY A 30 -12.93 -9.97 10.91
C GLY A 30 -13.45 -8.95 9.90
N THR A 31 -14.77 -8.75 9.88
CA THR A 31 -15.46 -7.88 8.91
C THR A 31 -14.99 -6.42 8.96
N PHE A 32 -14.48 -5.98 10.11
CA PHE A 32 -13.97 -4.63 10.33
C PHE A 32 -12.46 -4.57 10.49
N ALA A 33 -11.72 -5.54 9.93
CA ALA A 33 -10.25 -5.51 9.94
C ALA A 33 -9.76 -4.14 9.43
N ALA A 34 -9.12 -3.39 10.31
CA ALA A 34 -8.68 -2.03 10.02
C ALA A 34 -7.27 -2.02 9.47
N TYR A 35 -7.07 -1.21 8.43
CA TYR A 35 -5.77 -0.93 7.84
C TYR A 35 -5.41 0.54 8.07
N ALA A 36 -4.18 0.81 8.50
CA ALA A 36 -3.61 2.15 8.63
C ALA A 36 -2.89 2.55 7.34
N LEU A 37 -3.10 3.77 6.87
CA LEU A 37 -2.43 4.32 5.69
C LEU A 37 -0.92 4.43 5.93
N LEU A 38 -0.12 3.82 5.05
CA LEU A 38 1.33 4.00 5.03
C LEU A 38 1.77 5.02 3.99
N ARG A 39 1.24 4.92 2.78
CA ARG A 39 1.61 5.78 1.66
C ARG A 39 0.54 5.77 0.59
N GLU A 40 0.44 6.85 -0.17
CA GLU A 40 -0.42 6.93 -1.34
C GLU A 40 0.27 7.64 -2.51
N SER A 41 -0.31 7.49 -3.69
CA SER A 41 0.15 8.17 -4.89
C SER A 41 -0.10 9.67 -4.83
N GLU A 42 0.96 10.47 -5.00
CA GLU A 42 0.85 11.93 -5.17
C GLU A 42 0.26 12.32 -6.53
N ARG A 43 0.42 11.46 -7.55
CA ARG A 43 -0.10 11.67 -8.90
C ARG A 43 -1.28 10.76 -9.21
N ALA A 44 -2.15 11.26 -10.08
CA ALA A 44 -3.24 10.50 -10.68
C ALA A 44 -2.77 9.76 -11.95
N TYR A 45 -3.41 8.63 -12.25
CA TYR A 45 -3.11 7.77 -13.40
C TYR A 45 -4.34 7.61 -14.30
N ASP A 46 -4.13 7.52 -15.60
CA ASP A 46 -5.21 7.36 -16.59
C ASP A 46 -5.79 5.94 -16.65
N SER A 47 -5.14 4.97 -16.02
CA SER A 47 -5.62 3.58 -16.00
C SER A 47 -5.37 2.92 -14.65
N TYR A 48 -6.28 2.02 -14.29
CA TYR A 48 -6.18 1.19 -13.08
C TYR A 48 -4.89 0.37 -13.06
N SER A 49 -4.52 -0.24 -14.19
CA SER A 49 -3.33 -1.10 -14.28
C SER A 49 -2.02 -0.31 -14.11
N SER A 50 -1.95 0.91 -14.65
CA SER A 50 -0.80 1.80 -14.42
C SER A 50 -0.66 2.21 -12.96
N ALA A 51 -1.77 2.53 -12.28
CA ALA A 51 -1.76 2.82 -10.85
C ALA A 51 -1.32 1.60 -10.04
N MET A 52 -1.83 0.41 -10.35
CA MET A 52 -1.49 -0.84 -9.66
C MET A 52 0.01 -1.18 -9.78
N ALA A 53 0.55 -1.10 -10.99
CA ALA A 53 1.97 -1.34 -11.24
C ALA A 53 2.86 -0.35 -10.46
N ALA A 54 2.46 0.92 -10.40
CA ALA A 54 3.17 1.92 -9.60
C ALA A 54 3.07 1.65 -8.10
N GLY A 55 1.94 1.18 -7.59
CA GLY A 55 1.77 0.77 -6.19
C GLY A 55 2.68 -0.40 -5.82
N ILE A 56 2.80 -1.42 -6.67
CA ILE A 56 3.74 -2.54 -6.49
C ILE A 56 5.19 -2.04 -6.50
N ALA A 57 5.52 -1.12 -7.40
CA ALA A 57 6.85 -0.51 -7.44
C ALA A 57 7.15 0.27 -6.15
N ALA A 58 6.17 0.99 -5.58
CA ALA A 58 6.31 1.69 -4.32
C ALA A 58 6.49 0.73 -3.13
N LEU A 59 5.77 -0.41 -3.12
CA LEU A 59 5.96 -1.47 -2.11
C LEU A 59 7.40 -1.98 -2.12
N ARG A 60 7.95 -2.27 -3.31
CA ARG A 60 9.34 -2.72 -3.47
C ARG A 60 10.34 -1.65 -3.02
N GLN A 61 10.09 -0.37 -3.28
CA GLN A 61 10.96 0.71 -2.80
C GLN A 61 10.95 0.82 -1.28
N MET A 62 9.79 0.62 -0.64
CA MET A 62 9.63 0.76 0.80
C MET A 62 10.22 -0.44 1.58
N PHE A 63 10.03 -1.67 1.09
CA PHE A 63 10.40 -2.88 1.84
C PHE A 63 11.52 -3.72 1.20
N GLY A 64 12.06 -3.27 0.07
CA GLY A 64 13.06 -4.03 -0.68
C GLY A 64 12.49 -5.29 -1.35
N ALA A 65 13.37 -6.15 -1.84
CA ALA A 65 13.00 -7.38 -2.55
C ALA A 65 12.38 -8.46 -1.65
N GLU A 66 12.75 -8.46 -0.37
CA GLU A 66 12.32 -9.46 0.61
C GLU A 66 10.97 -9.14 1.27
N GLY A 67 10.47 -7.92 1.05
CA GLY A 67 9.17 -7.49 1.56
C GLY A 67 9.13 -7.24 3.08
N PRO A 68 7.93 -6.92 3.62
CA PRO A 68 7.73 -6.41 4.97
C PRO A 68 7.77 -7.51 6.06
N ARG A 69 8.73 -8.44 6.00
CA ARG A 69 8.67 -9.66 6.82
C ARG A 69 8.91 -9.43 8.33
N ARG A 70 9.58 -8.34 8.70
CA ARG A 70 9.89 -7.97 10.08
C ARG A 70 9.61 -6.49 10.29
N GLU A 71 9.24 -6.12 11.51
CA GLU A 71 9.21 -4.74 11.99
C GLU A 71 10.64 -4.19 11.88
N GLY A 72 10.94 -3.52 10.78
CA GLY A 72 12.18 -2.80 10.58
C GLY A 72 11.94 -1.38 11.02
N SER A 73 12.75 -0.89 11.97
CA SER A 73 12.84 0.51 12.37
C SER A 73 12.98 1.39 11.13
N TRP A 74 11.86 1.92 10.65
CA TRP A 74 11.88 3.02 9.71
C TRP A 74 12.07 4.28 10.54
N GLU A 75 13.31 4.78 10.62
CA GLU A 75 13.55 6.16 11.04
C GLU A 75 13.45 7.06 9.79
N PRO A 76 12.73 8.19 9.89
CA PRO A 76 12.44 9.11 8.79
C PRO A 76 13.68 9.78 8.18
#